data_AF-A0A015IEY0-F1
#
_entry.id   AF-A0A015IEY0-F1
#
_cell.length_a   1.000
_cell.length_b   1.000
_cell.length_c   1.000
_cell.angle_alpha   90.00
_cell.angle_beta   90.00
_cell.angle_gamma   90.00
#
_symmetry.space_group_name_H-M   'P 1'
#
loop_
_entity.id
_entity.type
_entity.pdbx_description
1 polymer ?
#
loop_
_entity_poly.entity_id
_entity_poly.type
_entity_poly.pdbx_seq_one_letter_code
_entity_poly.pdbx_strand_id
1 'polypeptide(L)'
;MNVNPGGKQVRMRSTFFGPNNTFQSMVFPSNHPIFPNQPKGMKQILIERGLWYNGLIGHCQLCKLKIDDITRTDCCMHKILSLEEDFKSQKSQLQEEIEKRGHICIFYPKYHCELNYIEMYWGAAKRYTRENCNYTWSSLQKTVPEALDSISLITIRKFARKS
;
A
#
# COMPACT_ATOMS: atom_id res chain seq x y z
N MET A 1 -5.54 -6.40 9.89
CA MET A 1 -6.22 -7.65 10.29
C MET A 1 -7.00 -7.39 11.57
N ASN A 2 -8.14 -8.04 11.77
CA ASN A 2 -8.85 -8.00 13.05
C ASN A 2 -8.16 -8.92 14.07
N VAL A 3 -8.41 -8.71 15.37
CA VAL A 3 -7.91 -9.63 16.42
C VAL A 3 -8.54 -11.01 16.27
N ASN A 4 -9.87 -11.04 16.14
CA ASN A 4 -10.66 -12.24 15.98
C ASN A 4 -11.02 -12.47 14.50
N PRO A 5 -11.38 -13.71 14.13
CA PRO A 5 -11.93 -14.03 12.81
C PRO A 5 -13.15 -13.18 12.42
N GLY A 6 -13.34 -13.04 11.11
CA GLY A 6 -14.55 -12.41 10.57
C GLY A 6 -14.58 -10.88 10.68
N GLY A 7 -15.79 -10.32 10.70
CA GLY A 7 -16.02 -8.88 10.60
C GLY A 7 -15.58 -8.28 9.26
N LYS A 8 -15.69 -6.95 9.12
CA LYS A 8 -15.19 -6.25 7.94
C LYS A 8 -13.66 -6.18 8.01
N GLN A 9 -12.98 -7.06 7.28
CA GLN A 9 -11.53 -7.00 7.10
C GLN A 9 -11.13 -7.46 5.69
N VAL A 10 -9.95 -7.04 5.25
CA VAL A 10 -9.38 -7.42 3.94
C VAL A 10 -9.03 -8.90 3.96
N ARG A 11 -9.33 -9.62 2.88
CA ARG A 11 -8.87 -11.00 2.67
C ARG A 11 -7.42 -10.97 2.24
N MET A 12 -6.54 -11.44 3.12
CA MET A 12 -5.12 -11.59 2.80
C MET A 12 -4.87 -12.87 2.01
N ARG A 13 -3.86 -12.86 1.13
CA ARG A 13 -3.40 -14.05 0.43
C ARG A 13 -2.66 -14.98 1.40
N SER A 14 -2.64 -16.27 1.09
CA SER A 14 -1.80 -17.24 1.80
C SER A 14 -0.33 -16.89 1.65
N THR A 15 0.48 -17.31 2.62
CA THR A 15 1.89 -16.98 2.72
C THR A 15 2.69 -18.20 3.17
N PHE A 16 4.02 -18.09 3.17
CA PHE A 16 4.93 -19.03 3.80
C PHE A 16 5.74 -18.29 4.86
N PHE A 17 5.98 -18.92 6.01
CA PHE A 17 6.66 -18.27 7.14
C PHE A 17 7.69 -19.19 7.81
N GLY A 18 8.60 -18.56 8.56
CA GLY A 18 9.64 -19.23 9.33
C GLY A 18 10.75 -19.86 8.47
N PRO A 19 11.81 -20.39 9.11
CA PRO A 19 12.97 -20.95 8.41
C PRO A 19 12.64 -22.20 7.58
N ASN A 20 11.56 -22.90 7.94
CA ASN A 20 11.12 -24.12 7.26
C ASN A 20 10.18 -23.85 6.08
N ASN A 21 9.92 -22.57 5.74
CA ASN A 21 9.00 -22.17 4.68
C ASN A 21 7.61 -22.82 4.86
N THR A 22 7.06 -22.74 6.07
CA THR A 22 5.80 -23.39 6.44
C THR A 22 4.63 -22.65 5.77
N PHE A 23 3.79 -23.37 5.04
CA PHE A 23 2.59 -22.79 4.43
C PHE A 23 1.59 -22.33 5.49
N GLN A 24 1.03 -21.12 5.30
CA GLN A 24 -0.05 -20.60 6.11
C GLN A 24 -1.16 -19.99 5.26
N SER A 25 -2.36 -20.58 5.37
CA SER A 25 -3.57 -19.94 4.86
C SER A 25 -4.03 -18.82 5.79
N MET A 26 -4.32 -17.65 5.21
CA MET A 26 -4.88 -16.49 5.93
C MET A 26 -6.42 -16.52 5.99
N VAL A 27 -7.06 -17.48 5.34
CA VAL A 27 -8.51 -17.66 5.29
C VAL A 27 -8.85 -19.07 5.75
N PHE A 28 -9.91 -19.20 6.54
CA PHE A 28 -10.40 -20.52 6.94
C PHE A 28 -10.96 -21.29 5.74
N PRO A 29 -10.82 -22.63 5.72
CA PRO A 29 -11.37 -23.43 4.65
C PRO A 29 -12.91 -23.38 4.66
N SER A 30 -13.52 -23.77 3.54
CA SER A 30 -14.98 -23.76 3.35
C SER A 30 -15.73 -24.70 4.31
N ASN A 31 -15.08 -25.75 4.78
CA ASN A 31 -15.62 -26.73 5.73
C ASN A 31 -15.37 -26.36 7.21
N HIS A 32 -14.84 -25.16 7.50
CA HIS A 32 -14.57 -24.76 8.87
C HIS A 32 -15.89 -24.60 9.66
N PRO A 33 -16.02 -25.18 10.87
CA PRO A 33 -17.30 -25.31 11.58
C PRO A 33 -17.95 -23.97 11.95
N ILE A 34 -17.15 -22.95 12.28
CA ILE A 34 -17.65 -21.66 12.80
C ILE A 34 -17.46 -20.51 11.79
N PHE A 35 -16.29 -20.45 11.15
CA PHE A 35 -15.87 -19.34 10.27
C PHE A 35 -15.57 -19.77 8.82
N PRO A 36 -16.49 -20.47 8.12
CA PRO A 36 -16.22 -20.96 6.76
C PRO A 36 -15.91 -19.81 5.79
N ASN A 37 -14.81 -19.92 5.03
CA ASN A 37 -14.33 -18.91 4.08
C ASN A 37 -14.11 -17.50 4.67
N GLN A 38 -13.99 -17.38 6.00
CA GLN A 38 -13.73 -16.10 6.65
C GLN A 38 -12.24 -15.87 6.84
N PRO A 39 -11.77 -14.61 6.76
CA PRO A 39 -10.40 -14.26 7.09
C PRO A 39 -10.08 -14.54 8.56
N LYS A 40 -8.89 -15.09 8.80
CA LYS A 40 -8.36 -15.35 10.14
C LYS A 40 -8.00 -14.03 10.82
N GLY A 41 -8.20 -13.97 12.14
CA GLY A 41 -7.72 -12.88 12.97
C GLY A 41 -6.26 -13.05 13.37
N MET A 42 -5.64 -11.96 13.84
CA MET A 42 -4.25 -11.96 14.31
C MET A 42 -4.01 -13.01 15.40
N LYS A 43 -4.97 -13.21 16.32
CA LYS A 43 -4.85 -14.21 17.38
C LYS A 43 -4.72 -15.63 16.81
N GLN A 44 -5.56 -15.99 15.84
CA GLN A 44 -5.50 -17.31 15.19
C GLN A 44 -4.16 -17.52 14.50
N ILE A 45 -3.69 -16.52 13.74
CA ILE A 45 -2.41 -16.58 13.03
C ILE A 45 -1.24 -16.75 14.02
N LEU A 46 -1.22 -16.00 15.13
CA LEU A 46 -0.18 -16.13 16.15
C LEU A 46 -0.20 -17.48 16.87
N ILE A 47 -1.37 -18.04 17.14
CA ILE A 47 -1.50 -19.39 17.70
C ILE A 47 -0.90 -20.42 16.74
N GLU A 48 -1.27 -20.36 15.46
CA GLU A 48 -0.74 -21.26 14.43
C GLU A 48 0.78 -21.13 14.24
N ARG A 49 1.35 -19.95 14.51
CA ARG A 49 2.80 -19.71 14.47
C ARG A 49 3.52 -20.05 15.78
N GLY A 50 2.80 -20.39 16.85
CA GLY A 50 3.40 -20.63 18.17
C GLY A 50 3.93 -19.36 18.87
N LEU A 51 3.49 -18.17 18.43
CA LEU A 51 3.92 -16.87 18.97
C LEU A 51 2.91 -16.26 19.97
N TRP A 52 1.81 -16.97 20.22
CA TRP A 52 0.75 -16.50 21.11
C TRP A 52 1.07 -16.77 22.59
N TYR A 53 0.78 -15.78 23.45
CA TYR A 53 0.79 -15.94 24.91
C TYR A 53 -0.36 -15.17 25.59
N ASN A 54 -0.71 -15.57 26.81
CA ASN A 54 -1.82 -14.98 27.56
C ASN A 54 -1.52 -13.53 27.94
N GLY A 55 -2.53 -12.66 27.82
CA GLY A 55 -2.41 -11.23 28.10
C GLY A 55 -1.96 -10.37 26.91
N LEU A 56 -1.61 -11.00 25.77
CA LEU A 56 -1.27 -10.26 24.57
C LEU A 56 -2.48 -9.50 24.02
N ILE A 57 -2.32 -8.18 23.84
CA ILE A 57 -3.35 -7.30 23.29
C ILE A 57 -3.22 -7.15 21.78
N GLY A 58 -4.33 -6.87 21.09
CA GLY A 58 -4.34 -6.72 19.62
C GLY A 58 -3.47 -5.58 19.13
N HIS A 59 -3.71 -4.38 19.66
CA HIS A 59 -2.96 -3.16 19.36
C HIS A 59 -2.73 -2.37 20.65
N CYS A 60 -1.46 -2.09 20.97
CA CYS A 60 -1.12 -1.17 22.05
C CYS A 60 -1.31 0.29 21.60
N GLN A 61 -1.45 1.21 22.57
CA GLN A 61 -1.72 2.62 22.27
C GLN A 61 -0.62 3.27 21.43
N LEU A 62 0.64 2.98 21.73
CA LEU A 62 1.78 3.54 21.01
C LEU A 62 1.83 3.06 19.55
N CYS A 63 1.51 1.79 19.28
CA CYS A 63 1.40 1.30 17.90
C CYS A 63 0.20 1.92 17.16
N LYS A 64 -0.91 2.22 17.84
CA LYS A 64 -2.03 2.95 17.23
C LYS A 64 -1.63 4.37 16.83
N LEU A 65 -0.78 5.01 17.63
CA LEU A 65 -0.23 6.34 17.36
C LEU A 65 0.94 6.33 16.36
N LYS A 66 1.35 5.15 15.87
CA LYS A 66 2.51 4.98 14.96
C LYS A 66 3.82 5.57 15.51
N ILE A 67 3.97 5.56 16.83
CA ILE A 67 5.24 5.91 17.48
C ILE A 67 6.12 4.67 17.39
N ASP A 68 7.17 4.74 16.57
CA ASP A 68 8.10 3.63 16.38
C ASP A 68 9.18 3.64 17.47
N ASP A 69 9.37 2.48 18.08
CA ASP A 69 10.35 2.23 19.12
C ASP A 69 10.93 0.85 18.84
N ILE A 70 12.23 0.83 18.55
CA ILE A 70 12.93 -0.38 18.11
C ILE A 70 13.05 -1.42 19.23
N THR A 71 12.94 -0.98 20.49
CA THR A 71 13.05 -1.86 21.65
C THR A 71 11.76 -2.66 21.91
N ARG A 72 10.64 -2.25 21.29
CA ARG A 72 9.31 -2.80 21.56
C ARG A 72 8.88 -3.75 20.46
N THR A 73 9.41 -4.96 20.48
CA THR A 73 9.17 -5.98 19.43
C THR A 73 7.93 -6.84 19.69
N ASP A 74 7.52 -7.02 20.94
CA ASP A 74 6.48 -7.96 21.37
C ASP A 74 5.26 -7.29 22.03
N CYS A 75 5.18 -5.96 21.99
CA CYS A 75 4.19 -5.19 22.76
C CYS A 75 2.70 -5.45 22.41
N CYS A 76 2.39 -6.01 21.24
CA CYS A 76 1.04 -6.36 20.82
C CYS A 76 1.07 -7.31 19.61
N MET A 77 -0.06 -7.98 19.34
CA MET A 77 -0.22 -8.91 18.22
C MET A 77 0.21 -8.29 16.88
N HIS A 78 -0.21 -7.05 16.64
CA HIS A 78 0.13 -6.33 15.42
C HIS A 78 1.64 -6.13 15.26
N LYS A 79 2.36 -5.73 16.33
CA LYS A 79 3.80 -5.47 16.25
C LYS A 79 4.56 -6.76 15.97
N ILE A 80 4.23 -7.84 16.66
CA ILE A 80 4.82 -9.17 16.43
C ILE A 80 4.65 -9.57 14.96
N LEU A 81 3.40 -9.60 14.45
CA LEU A 81 3.15 -9.96 13.05
C LEU A 81 3.82 -9.00 12.05
N SER A 82 3.86 -7.70 12.34
CA SER A 82 4.54 -6.73 11.46
C SER A 82 6.06 -6.93 11.39
N LEU A 83 6.65 -7.61 12.38
CA LEU A 83 8.07 -7.90 12.41
C LEU A 83 8.44 -9.20 11.71
N GLU A 84 7.46 -10.06 11.43
CA GLU A 84 7.65 -11.31 10.69
C GLU A 84 8.09 -11.02 9.24
N GLU A 85 9.02 -11.83 8.74
CA GLU A 85 9.68 -11.57 7.45
C GLU A 85 8.72 -11.62 6.27
N ASP A 86 7.73 -12.50 6.31
CA ASP A 86 6.72 -12.62 5.27
C ASP A 86 5.82 -11.38 5.20
N PHE A 87 5.51 -10.76 6.35
CA PHE A 87 4.78 -9.49 6.38
C PHE A 87 5.64 -8.30 5.93
N LYS A 88 6.93 -8.27 6.26
CA LYS A 88 7.85 -7.21 5.81
C LYS A 88 8.11 -7.26 4.30
N SER A 89 8.32 -8.46 3.78
CA SER A 89 8.66 -8.71 2.37
C SER A 89 7.45 -8.65 1.44
N GLN A 90 6.24 -8.71 1.99
CA GLN A 90 4.99 -8.65 1.24
C GLN A 90 4.83 -7.33 0.47
N LYS A 91 5.07 -7.39 -0.84
CA LYS A 91 4.81 -6.29 -1.76
C LYS A 91 3.31 -6.12 -2.02
N SER A 92 2.90 -4.91 -2.39
CA SER A 92 1.53 -4.69 -2.87
C SER A 92 1.33 -5.38 -4.23
N GLN A 93 0.10 -5.84 -4.52
CA GLN A 93 -0.21 -6.44 -5.82
C GLN A 93 0.13 -5.51 -6.99
N LEU A 94 -0.08 -4.20 -6.80
CA LEU A 94 0.26 -3.19 -7.80
C LEU A 94 1.77 -3.12 -8.04
N GLN A 95 2.57 -3.13 -6.97
CA GLN A 95 4.02 -3.13 -7.08
C GLN A 95 4.53 -4.40 -7.79
N GLU A 96 3.99 -5.57 -7.45
CA GLU A 96 4.37 -6.83 -8.11
C GLU A 96 4.08 -6.79 -9.61
N GLU A 97 2.91 -6.28 -10.02
CA GLU A 97 2.54 -6.20 -11.44
C GLU A 97 3.41 -5.19 -12.21
N ILE A 98 3.76 -4.05 -11.58
CA ILE A 98 4.66 -3.05 -12.16
C ILE A 98 6.07 -3.64 -12.35
N GLU A 99 6.62 -4.27 -11.32
CA GLU A 99 7.96 -4.88 -11.36
C GLU A 99 8.01 -6.06 -12.34
N LYS A 100 6.96 -6.88 -12.42
CA LYS A 100 6.84 -7.98 -13.39
C LYS A 100 6.93 -7.51 -14.84
N ARG A 101 6.49 -6.28 -15.13
CA ARG A 101 6.60 -5.65 -16.46
C ARG A 101 7.95 -4.98 -16.70
N GLY A 102 8.90 -5.10 -15.77
CA GLY A 102 10.23 -4.48 -15.86
C GLY A 102 10.26 -3.01 -15.47
N HIS A 103 9.22 -2.49 -14.82
CA HIS A 103 9.17 -1.10 -14.37
C HIS A 103 9.56 -0.96 -12.90
N ILE A 104 10.02 0.23 -12.51
CA ILE A 104 10.33 0.57 -11.12
C ILE A 104 9.08 1.19 -10.48
N CYS A 105 8.67 0.68 -9.32
CA CYS A 105 7.58 1.26 -8.53
C CYS A 105 8.15 2.21 -7.47
N ILE A 106 7.92 3.53 -7.65
CA ILE A 106 8.39 4.56 -6.71
C ILE A 106 7.19 5.06 -5.90
N PHE A 107 7.26 4.94 -4.57
CA PHE A 107 6.24 5.45 -3.66
C PHE A 107 6.63 6.82 -3.10
N TYR A 108 5.77 7.81 -3.29
CA TYR A 108 5.94 9.13 -2.70
C TYR A 108 5.40 9.17 -1.25
N PRO A 109 5.96 10.02 -0.38
CA PRO A 109 5.38 10.29 0.93
C PRO A 109 3.91 10.74 0.81
N LYS A 110 3.07 10.23 1.71
CA LYS A 110 1.64 10.54 1.69
C LYS A 110 1.41 12.02 2.00
N TYR A 111 0.54 12.67 1.24
CA TYR A 111 0.19 14.10 1.38
C TYR A 111 1.31 15.08 1.04
N HIS A 112 2.33 14.64 0.29
CA HIS A 112 3.42 15.49 -0.19
C HIS A 112 3.41 15.56 -1.71
N CYS A 113 2.36 16.16 -2.29
CA CYS A 113 2.22 16.26 -3.75
C CYS A 113 3.28 17.15 -4.39
N GLU A 114 3.87 18.08 -3.63
CA GLU A 114 4.99 18.92 -4.04
C GLU A 114 6.24 18.13 -4.46
N LEU A 115 6.40 16.90 -3.98
CA LEU A 115 7.50 16.00 -4.33
C LEU A 115 7.23 15.22 -5.63
N ASN A 116 6.04 15.32 -6.22
CA ASN A 116 5.72 14.63 -7.46
C ASN A 116 5.75 15.62 -8.63
N TYR A 117 6.77 15.51 -9.49
CA TYR A 117 6.97 16.43 -10.61
C TYR A 117 5.81 16.45 -11.61
N ILE A 118 4.93 15.45 -11.61
CA ILE A 118 3.73 15.44 -12.44
C ILE A 118 2.81 16.63 -12.13
N GLU A 119 2.81 17.14 -10.89
CA GLU A 119 2.04 18.33 -10.52
C GLU A 119 2.52 19.59 -11.26
N MET A 120 3.83 19.72 -11.45
CA MET A 120 4.42 20.82 -12.25
C MET A 120 4.08 20.66 -13.74
N TYR A 121 4.13 19.44 -14.26
CA TYR A 121 3.72 19.11 -15.62
C TYR A 121 2.25 19.48 -15.87
N TRP A 122 1.34 19.06 -14.99
CA TRP A 122 -0.07 19.43 -15.06
C TRP A 122 -0.27 20.94 -14.88
N GLY A 123 0.51 21.60 -14.03
CA GLY A 123 0.49 23.06 -13.88
C GLY A 123 0.79 23.79 -15.19
N ALA A 124 1.83 23.36 -15.90
CA ALA A 124 2.18 23.91 -17.21
C ALA A 124 1.10 23.63 -18.27
N ALA A 125 0.61 22.38 -18.35
CA ALA A 125 -0.43 22.00 -19.31
C ALA A 125 -1.73 22.78 -19.08
N LYS A 126 -2.14 22.96 -17.82
CA LYS A 126 -3.32 23.76 -17.47
C LYS A 126 -3.15 25.23 -17.85
N ARG A 127 -1.95 25.79 -17.69
CA ARG A 127 -1.66 27.17 -18.10
C ARG A 127 -1.80 27.33 -19.61
N TYR A 128 -1.17 26.46 -20.40
CA TYR A 128 -1.32 26.47 -21.86
C TYR A 128 -2.79 26.33 -22.27
N THR A 129 -3.49 25.37 -21.66
CA THR A 129 -4.91 25.14 -21.94
C THR A 129 -5.72 26.42 -21.66
N ARG A 130 -5.50 27.08 -20.52
CA ARG A 130 -6.19 28.32 -20.17
C ARG A 130 -5.93 29.46 -21.15
N GLU A 131 -4.70 29.58 -21.65
CA GLU A 131 -4.31 30.63 -22.61
C GLU A 131 -4.87 30.39 -24.01
N ASN A 132 -5.25 29.14 -24.35
CA ASN A 132 -5.70 28.73 -25.69
C ASN A 132 -7.15 28.17 -25.71
N CYS A 133 -7.92 28.33 -24.63
CA CYS A 133 -9.27 27.78 -24.52
C CYS A 133 -10.33 28.83 -24.88
N ASN A 134 -11.33 28.42 -25.67
CA ASN A 134 -12.53 29.22 -25.97
C ASN A 134 -13.73 28.84 -25.07
N TYR A 135 -13.49 28.09 -23.99
CA TYR A 135 -14.48 27.60 -23.03
C TYR A 135 -15.57 26.68 -23.59
N THR A 136 -15.32 26.03 -24.74
CA THR A 136 -16.19 24.97 -25.27
C THR A 136 -15.60 23.59 -25.04
N TRP A 137 -16.46 22.58 -24.86
CA TRP A 137 -16.02 21.18 -24.70
C TRP A 137 -15.24 20.68 -25.91
N SER A 138 -15.72 20.97 -27.12
CA SER A 138 -15.08 20.54 -28.37
C SER A 138 -13.69 21.14 -28.56
N SER A 139 -13.49 22.40 -28.15
CA SER A 139 -12.15 22.99 -28.12
C SER A 139 -11.29 22.35 -27.05
N LEU A 140 -11.81 22.14 -25.83
CA LEU A 140 -11.04 21.55 -24.74
C LEU A 140 -10.52 20.16 -25.10
N GLN A 141 -11.33 19.34 -25.79
CA GLN A 141 -10.91 18.03 -26.29
C GLN A 141 -9.72 18.10 -27.26
N LYS A 142 -9.58 19.20 -28.03
CA LYS A 142 -8.45 19.43 -28.95
C LYS A 142 -7.25 20.06 -28.23
N THR A 143 -7.51 21.05 -27.38
CA THR A 143 -6.46 21.83 -26.70
C THR A 143 -5.71 21.03 -25.65
N VAL A 144 -6.34 20.07 -24.95
CA VAL A 144 -5.65 19.30 -23.90
C VAL A 144 -4.50 18.45 -24.46
N PRO A 145 -4.68 17.63 -25.51
CA PRO A 145 -3.56 16.95 -26.16
C PRO A 145 -2.43 17.90 -26.59
N GLU A 146 -2.77 19.01 -27.26
CA GLU A 146 -1.79 20.02 -27.68
C GLU A 146 -1.03 20.61 -26.49
N ALA A 147 -1.71 20.87 -25.37
CA ALA A 147 -1.10 21.37 -24.15
C ALA A 147 -0.09 20.39 -23.55
N LEU A 148 -0.40 19.10 -23.58
CA LEU A 148 0.48 18.04 -23.09
C LEU A 148 1.73 17.92 -23.98
N ASP A 149 1.54 17.94 -25.30
CA ASP A 149 2.62 17.86 -26.28
C ASP A 149 3.48 19.14 -26.34
N SER A 150 2.94 20.28 -25.90
CA SER A 150 3.67 21.56 -25.86
C SER A 150 4.84 21.57 -24.87
N ILE A 151 4.84 20.68 -23.88
CA ILE A 151 5.82 20.67 -22.80
C ILE A 151 7.03 19.85 -23.22
N SER A 152 8.12 20.55 -23.58
CA SER A 152 9.36 19.89 -24.01
C SER A 152 9.94 18.92 -22.97
N LEU A 153 10.63 17.88 -23.44
CA LEU A 153 11.36 16.94 -22.59
C LEU A 153 12.39 17.63 -21.67
N ILE A 154 12.99 18.73 -22.13
CA ILE A 154 13.94 19.53 -21.32
C ILE A 154 13.22 20.12 -20.11
N THR A 155 12.01 20.64 -20.29
CA THR A 155 11.18 21.18 -19.21
C THR A 155 10.77 20.08 -18.23
N ILE A 156 10.32 18.93 -18.73
CA ILE A 156 9.97 17.76 -17.90
C ILE A 156 11.16 17.33 -17.03
N ARG A 157 12.35 17.24 -17.61
CA ARG A 157 13.59 16.92 -16.89
C ARG A 157 13.98 17.97 -15.85
N LYS A 158 13.61 19.25 -16.03
CA LYS A 158 13.81 20.29 -15.01
C LYS A 158 12.84 20.12 -13.85
N PHE A 159 11.58 19.76 -14.12
CA PHE A 159 10.61 19.45 -13.07
C PHE A 159 11.05 18.25 -12.23
N ALA A 160 11.45 17.15 -12.88
CA ALA A 160 11.91 15.94 -12.21
C ALA A 160 13.17 16.16 -11.33
N ARG A 161 14.03 17.14 -11.65
CA ARG A 161 15.21 17.49 -10.85
C ARG A 161 14.92 18.37 -9.64
N LYS A 162 13.76 19.03 -9.62
CA LYS A 162 13.32 19.89 -8.52
C LYS A 162 12.58 19.09 -7.45
N SER A 163 11.87 18.06 -7.89
CA SER A 163 11.10 17.13 -7.07
C SER A 163 11.95 16.08 -6.37
#